data_AF-A0A1Z4BQD0-F1
#
_entry.id   AF-A0A1Z4BQD0-F1
#
_cell.length_a   1.000
_cell.length_b   1.000
_cell.length_c   1.000
_cell.angle_alpha   90.00
_cell.angle_beta   90.00
_cell.angle_gamma   90.00
#
_symmetry.space_group_name_H-M   'P 1'
#
loop_
_entity.id
_entity.type
_entity.pdbx_description
1 polymer ?
#
loop_
_entity_poly.entity_id
_entity_poly.type
_entity_poly.pdbx_seq_one_letter_code
_entity_poly.pdbx_strand_id
1 'polypeptide(L)'
;MKYTDLTPEVGEVYRPTSALVFYEDSNHYNPQSYVEYLHLDSNGNPTGAQPLTLDQAQALTKTLTCQKEQAQAFLIPKGIIPRRVLHLSHKGEGQAVWYSKEQKKQLFFASSLAIESKEVNLPPLLWKATPKNLWIYALPKNQKPHLNTPLCYAPFFNVYENGNVCMGSVQVDERKASCLEDFITQWEDYFFNSYFSHQLGSYPITKIPLITLWQELTQSNKSFPCELLNPNHLTLQQIL
;
A
#
# COMPACT_ATOMS: atom_id res chain seq x y z
N MET A 1 17.15 33.30 46.63
CA MET A 1 16.16 32.52 45.86
C MET A 1 16.01 33.18 44.50
N LYS A 2 16.45 32.51 43.42
CA LYS A 2 16.22 32.95 42.04
C LYS A 2 14.88 32.34 41.61
N TYR A 3 13.94 33.16 41.17
CA TYR A 3 12.73 32.68 40.51
C TYR A 3 13.11 32.24 39.10
N THR A 4 12.98 30.95 38.82
CA THR A 4 13.07 30.40 37.48
C THR A 4 11.71 30.62 36.82
N ASP A 5 11.67 31.46 35.80
CA ASP A 5 10.51 31.62 34.94
C ASP A 5 10.33 30.31 34.16
N LEU A 6 9.27 29.57 34.49
CA LEU A 6 8.88 28.31 33.86
C LEU A 6 7.69 28.60 32.94
N THR A 7 7.90 29.38 31.89
CA THR A 7 6.96 29.43 30.78
C THR A 7 7.26 28.24 29.86
N PRO A 8 6.39 27.22 29.79
CA PRO A 8 6.55 26.17 28.80
C PRO A 8 6.37 26.80 27.42
N GLU A 9 7.18 26.40 26.45
CA GLU A 9 6.97 26.67 25.04
C GLU A 9 5.55 26.21 24.68
N VAL A 10 4.61 27.16 24.66
CA VAL A 10 3.23 26.91 24.30
C VAL A 10 3.25 26.51 22.83
N GLY A 11 2.84 25.27 22.55
CA GLY A 11 2.68 24.76 21.18
C GLY A 11 1.85 25.70 20.32
N GLU A 12 1.95 25.55 19.00
CA GLU A 12 1.27 26.40 18.01
C GLU A 12 -0.16 26.75 18.44
N VAL A 13 -0.38 28.01 18.80
CA VAL A 13 -1.70 28.49 19.23
C VAL A 13 -2.55 28.65 17.97
N TYR A 14 -3.34 27.64 17.65
CA TYR A 14 -4.31 27.71 16.57
C TYR A 14 -5.37 28.76 16.89
N ARG A 15 -5.52 29.75 16.00
CA ARG A 15 -6.54 30.79 16.10
C ARG A 15 -7.55 30.64 14.97
N PRO A 16 -8.87 30.75 15.27
CA PRO A 16 -9.88 30.73 14.23
C PRO A 16 -9.72 31.94 13.31
N THR A 17 -9.85 31.73 12.00
CA THR A 17 -9.77 32.79 10.98
C THR A 17 -11.03 32.86 10.12
N SER A 18 -11.71 31.73 9.94
CA SER A 18 -12.92 31.65 9.11
C SER A 18 -13.78 30.43 9.43
N ALA A 19 -15.04 30.45 9.03
CA ALA A 19 -15.97 29.31 9.10
C ALA A 19 -16.82 29.20 7.81
N LEU A 20 -17.35 28.01 7.54
CA LEU A 20 -18.34 27.78 6.48
C LEU A 20 -19.71 27.50 7.11
N VAL A 21 -20.75 28.13 6.58
CA VAL A 21 -22.13 27.87 6.96
C VAL A 21 -22.90 27.35 5.76
N PHE A 22 -23.55 26.21 5.94
CA PHE A 22 -24.34 25.56 4.91
C PHE A 22 -25.81 25.87 5.15
N TYR A 23 -26.44 26.46 4.15
CA TYR A 23 -27.86 26.74 4.13
C TYR A 23 -28.54 25.74 3.21
N GLU A 24 -29.69 25.23 3.63
CA GLU A 24 -30.54 24.33 2.85
C GLU A 24 -31.97 24.83 2.94
N ASP A 25 -32.65 24.95 1.79
CA ASP A 25 -34.07 25.28 1.78
C ASP A 25 -34.91 24.09 2.27
N SER A 26 -35.92 24.38 3.07
CA SER A 26 -36.90 23.44 3.61
C SER A 26 -37.81 22.76 2.57
N ASN A 27 -37.61 23.02 1.27
CA ASN A 27 -38.45 22.52 0.20
C ASN A 27 -38.11 21.07 -0.19
N HIS A 28 -39.01 20.12 0.11
CA HIS A 28 -38.73 18.67 0.05
C HIS A 28 -38.61 18.09 -1.37
N TYR A 29 -39.00 18.84 -2.40
CA TYR A 29 -39.01 18.34 -3.79
C TYR A 29 -37.72 18.63 -4.55
N ASN A 30 -36.98 19.69 -4.21
CA ASN A 30 -35.68 20.03 -4.79
C ASN A 30 -34.95 21.05 -3.90
N PRO A 31 -34.35 20.63 -2.77
CA PRO A 31 -33.70 21.55 -1.84
C PRO A 31 -32.52 22.23 -2.53
N GLN A 32 -32.53 23.56 -2.56
CA GLN A 32 -31.37 24.34 -2.96
C GLN A 32 -30.50 24.58 -1.74
N SER A 33 -29.20 24.36 -1.90
CA SER A 33 -28.21 24.66 -0.89
C SER A 33 -27.22 25.70 -1.39
N TYR A 34 -26.76 26.54 -0.48
CA TYR A 34 -25.65 27.45 -0.73
C TYR A 34 -24.77 27.55 0.51
N VAL A 35 -23.54 27.97 0.30
CA VAL A 35 -22.53 28.05 1.37
C VAL A 35 -22.09 29.48 1.52
N GLU A 36 -22.02 29.96 2.76
CA GLU A 36 -21.39 31.22 3.11
C GLU A 36 -20.02 31.00 3.75
N TYR A 37 -19.09 31.90 3.45
CA TYR A 37 -17.80 32.03 4.10
C TYR A 37 -17.87 33.16 5.13
N LEU A 38 -17.74 32.81 6.41
CA LEU A 38 -17.66 33.76 7.52
C LEU A 38 -16.21 34.11 7.80
N HIS A 39 -15.93 35.42 7.92
CA HIS A 39 -14.67 35.92 8.48
C HIS A 39 -14.79 35.98 10.00
N LEU A 40 -13.78 35.46 10.72
CA LEU A 40 -13.76 35.45 12.17
C LEU A 40 -12.67 36.39 12.72
N ASP A 41 -12.94 37.04 13.85
CA ASP A 41 -11.91 37.74 14.61
C ASP A 41 -11.01 36.75 15.39
N SER A 42 -9.99 37.27 16.08
CA SER A 42 -9.07 36.45 16.89
C SER A 42 -9.73 35.71 18.06
N ASN A 43 -10.96 36.10 18.43
CA ASN A 43 -11.75 35.47 19.48
C ASN A 43 -12.77 34.46 18.91
N GLY A 44 -12.82 34.30 17.58
CA GLY A 44 -13.76 33.40 16.90
C GLY A 44 -15.14 34.01 16.64
N ASN A 45 -15.32 35.32 16.79
CA ASN A 45 -16.61 35.96 16.52
C ASN A 45 -16.74 36.31 15.02
N PRO A 46 -17.93 36.12 14.41
CA PRO A 46 -18.18 36.53 13.03
C PRO A 46 -18.07 38.04 12.86
N THR A 47 -17.23 38.47 11.92
CA THR A 47 -17.05 39.88 11.56
C THR A 47 -17.69 40.23 10.21
N GLY A 48 -17.99 39.23 9.38
CA GLY A 48 -18.70 39.41 8.12
C GLY A 48 -19.00 38.08 7.42
N ALA A 49 -20.02 38.09 6.58
CA ALA A 49 -20.47 36.94 5.80
C ALA A 49 -20.53 37.28 4.31
N GLN A 50 -20.17 36.32 3.47
CA GLN A 50 -20.32 36.40 2.02
C GLN A 50 -20.59 35.01 1.43
N PRO A 51 -21.28 34.91 0.28
CA PRO A 51 -21.34 33.65 -0.46
C PRO A 51 -19.94 33.10 -0.76
N LEU A 52 -19.76 31.79 -0.63
CA LEU A 52 -18.50 31.13 -0.94
C LEU A 52 -18.15 31.34 -2.41
N THR A 53 -16.99 31.93 -2.66
CA THR A 53 -16.50 32.15 -4.03
C THR A 53 -15.83 30.92 -4.60
N LEU A 54 -15.76 30.82 -5.93
CA LEU A 54 -15.06 29.73 -6.61
C LEU A 54 -13.57 29.67 -6.21
N ASP A 55 -12.91 30.83 -6.10
CA ASP A 55 -11.49 30.90 -5.73
C ASP A 55 -11.25 30.40 -4.30
N GLN A 56 -12.12 30.74 -3.34
CA GLN A 56 -12.05 30.23 -1.97
C GLN A 56 -12.31 28.72 -1.92
N ALA A 57 -13.31 28.23 -2.67
CA ALA A 57 -13.58 26.80 -2.79
C ALA A 57 -12.40 26.04 -3.40
N GLN A 58 -11.75 26.61 -4.43
CA GLN A 58 -10.56 26.05 -5.05
C GLN A 58 -9.35 26.10 -4.11
N ALA A 59 -9.13 27.19 -3.37
CA ALA A 59 -8.06 27.30 -2.39
C ALA A 59 -8.23 26.27 -1.26
N LEU A 60 -9.45 26.11 -0.74
CA LEU A 60 -9.77 25.07 0.25
C LEU A 60 -9.52 23.67 -0.33
N THR A 61 -9.99 23.43 -1.56
CA THR A 61 -9.75 22.16 -2.25
C THR A 61 -8.26 21.89 -2.43
N LYS A 62 -7.45 22.88 -2.82
CA LYS A 62 -5.99 22.76 -2.92
C LYS A 62 -5.35 22.40 -1.58
N THR A 63 -5.76 23.02 -0.49
CA THR A 63 -5.25 22.70 0.86
C THR A 63 -5.63 21.29 1.29
N LEU A 64 -6.89 20.89 1.07
CA LEU A 64 -7.37 19.53 1.36
C LEU A 64 -6.69 18.47 0.47
N THR A 65 -6.42 18.81 -0.79
CA THR A 65 -5.81 17.92 -1.78
C THR A 65 -4.30 17.82 -1.57
N CYS A 66 -3.63 18.91 -1.18
CA CYS A 66 -2.20 18.93 -0.87
C CYS A 66 -1.84 17.92 0.25
N GLN A 67 -2.65 17.84 1.31
CA GLN A 67 -2.46 16.83 2.36
C GLN A 67 -2.57 15.39 1.84
N LYS A 68 -3.51 15.13 0.92
CA LYS A 68 -3.72 13.82 0.31
C LYS A 68 -2.67 13.46 -0.74
N GLU A 69 -2.24 14.43 -1.55
CA GLU A 69 -1.17 14.30 -2.52
C GLU A 69 0.18 14.05 -1.84
N GLN A 70 0.43 14.68 -0.70
CA GLN A 70 1.63 14.45 0.10
C GLN A 70 1.63 13.06 0.75
N ALA A 71 0.47 12.61 1.25
CA ALA A 71 0.31 11.26 1.82
C ALA A 71 0.39 10.13 0.77
N GLN A 72 0.06 10.41 -0.50
CA GLN A 72 0.08 9.43 -1.59
C GLN A 72 1.19 9.70 -2.62
N ALA A 73 2.18 10.53 -2.27
CA ALA A 73 3.30 10.86 -3.15
C ALA A 73 4.07 9.61 -3.62
N PHE A 74 4.06 8.54 -2.81
CA PHE A 74 4.63 7.25 -3.14
C PHE A 74 4.01 6.56 -4.38
N LEU A 75 2.87 7.03 -4.91
CA LEU A 75 2.28 6.52 -6.15
C LEU A 75 2.66 7.36 -7.38
N ILE A 76 3.32 8.50 -7.18
CA ILE A 76 3.76 9.37 -8.27
C ILE A 76 5.04 8.78 -8.87
N PRO A 77 5.08 8.44 -10.17
CA PRO A 77 6.30 7.94 -10.81
C PRO A 77 7.33 9.07 -11.00
N LYS A 78 8.62 8.73 -10.95
CA LYS A 78 9.71 9.67 -11.31
C LYS A 78 9.67 10.08 -12.79
N GLY A 79 9.04 9.26 -13.63
CA GLY A 79 8.89 9.51 -15.06
C GLY A 79 7.76 8.66 -15.65
N ILE A 80 8.08 7.89 -16.70
CA ILE A 80 7.12 6.98 -17.32
C ILE A 80 6.86 5.81 -16.37
N ILE A 81 5.58 5.53 -16.11
CA ILE A 81 5.17 4.38 -15.29
C ILE A 81 5.80 3.09 -15.85
N PRO A 82 6.53 2.31 -15.02
CA PRO A 82 7.15 1.08 -15.49
C PRO A 82 6.13 0.12 -16.08
N ARG A 83 6.44 -0.53 -17.22
CA ARG A 83 5.54 -1.46 -17.93
C ARG A 83 5.01 -2.63 -17.06
N ARG A 84 5.71 -2.91 -15.97
CA ARG A 84 5.42 -3.95 -14.98
C ARG A 84 4.32 -3.55 -13.98
N VAL A 85 4.03 -2.25 -13.85
CA VAL A 85 2.91 -1.74 -13.07
C VAL A 85 1.62 -1.97 -13.86
N LEU A 86 0.60 -2.47 -13.16
CA LEU A 86 -0.68 -2.91 -13.72
C LEU A 86 -1.82 -1.99 -13.29
N HIS A 87 -1.79 -1.50 -12.06
CA HIS A 87 -2.84 -0.66 -11.50
C HIS A 87 -2.28 0.27 -10.43
N LEU A 88 -2.75 1.51 -10.42
CA LEU A 88 -2.50 2.49 -9.37
C LEU A 88 -3.87 3.03 -8.94
N SER A 89 -4.15 3.00 -7.65
CA SER A 89 -5.38 3.53 -7.07
C SER A 89 -5.04 4.56 -6.01
N HIS A 90 -5.58 5.77 -6.16
CA HIS A 90 -5.50 6.85 -5.17
C HIS A 90 -6.66 6.82 -4.16
N LYS A 91 -7.48 5.76 -4.17
CA LYS A 91 -8.56 5.56 -3.20
C LYS A 91 -7.98 5.08 -1.86
N GLY A 92 -8.58 5.52 -0.75
CA GLY A 92 -8.14 5.16 0.60
C GLY A 92 -6.69 5.58 0.86
N GLU A 93 -5.88 4.66 1.39
CA GLU A 93 -4.45 4.86 1.68
C GLU A 93 -3.56 4.84 0.43
N GLY A 94 -4.13 4.60 -0.75
CA GLY A 94 -3.37 4.38 -1.98
C GLY A 94 -2.92 2.92 -2.13
N GLN A 95 -2.85 2.45 -3.38
CA GLN A 95 -2.48 1.09 -3.70
C GLN A 95 -1.76 1.02 -5.05
N ALA A 96 -0.71 0.21 -5.13
CA ALA A 96 -0.10 -0.19 -6.39
C ALA A 96 -0.19 -1.71 -6.58
N VAL A 97 -0.41 -2.13 -7.83
CA VAL A 97 -0.35 -3.53 -8.25
C VAL A 97 0.64 -3.64 -9.40
N TRP A 98 1.61 -4.53 -9.27
CA TRP A 98 2.65 -4.76 -10.29
C TRP A 98 2.99 -6.25 -10.37
N TYR A 99 3.68 -6.65 -11.44
CA TYR A 99 4.19 -8.02 -11.55
C TYR A 99 5.70 -8.03 -11.75
N SER A 100 6.31 -9.13 -11.35
CA SER A 100 7.69 -9.47 -11.69
C SER A 100 7.69 -10.76 -12.51
N LYS A 101 8.56 -10.81 -13.52
CA LYS A 101 8.84 -12.04 -14.25
C LYS A 101 9.51 -13.08 -13.35
N GLU A 102 9.64 -14.29 -13.85
CA GLU A 102 10.54 -15.27 -13.23
C GLU A 102 11.92 -14.64 -13.02
N GLN A 103 12.50 -14.85 -11.85
CA GLN A 103 13.73 -14.18 -11.45
C GLN A 103 14.46 -15.02 -10.41
N LYS A 104 15.77 -14.77 -10.29
CA LYS A 104 16.56 -15.29 -9.19
C LYS A 104 16.56 -14.31 -8.03
N LYS A 105 16.30 -14.82 -6.83
CA LYS A 105 16.38 -14.05 -5.59
C LYS A 105 16.98 -14.89 -4.49
N GLN A 106 17.79 -14.24 -3.66
CA GLN A 106 18.20 -14.79 -2.38
C GLN A 106 16.98 -14.91 -1.48
N LEU A 107 16.74 -16.11 -0.93
CA LEU A 107 15.75 -16.34 0.12
C LEU A 107 16.45 -16.68 1.43
N PHE A 108 15.89 -16.21 2.54
CA PHE A 108 16.38 -16.49 3.88
C PHE A 108 15.34 -17.32 4.64
N PHE A 109 15.75 -18.47 5.15
CA PHE A 109 14.88 -19.40 5.88
C PHE A 109 15.31 -19.48 7.35
N ALA A 110 14.34 -19.54 8.26
CA ALA A 110 14.60 -19.83 9.65
C ALA A 110 15.18 -21.25 9.81
N SER A 111 16.08 -21.41 10.77
CA SER A 111 16.76 -22.70 11.04
C SER A 111 15.77 -23.84 11.34
N SER A 112 14.59 -23.52 11.90
CA SER A 112 13.51 -24.47 12.18
C SER A 112 12.95 -25.18 10.95
N LEU A 113 13.13 -24.62 9.74
CA LEU A 113 12.63 -25.22 8.51
C LEU A 113 13.60 -26.25 7.91
N ALA A 114 14.86 -26.29 8.36
CA ALA A 114 15.91 -27.12 7.76
C ALA A 114 16.02 -26.97 6.23
N ILE A 115 15.95 -25.72 5.75
CA ILE A 115 16.14 -25.31 4.35
C ILE A 115 17.35 -24.38 4.27
N GLU A 116 18.22 -24.58 3.29
CA GLU A 116 19.38 -23.71 3.07
C GLU A 116 18.94 -22.34 2.52
N SER A 117 19.46 -21.25 3.09
CA SER A 117 19.23 -19.90 2.57
C SER A 117 20.13 -19.64 1.37
N LYS A 118 19.54 -19.49 0.18
CA LYS A 118 20.29 -19.38 -1.08
C LYS A 118 19.53 -18.62 -2.14
N GLU A 119 20.25 -18.20 -3.19
CA GLU A 119 19.65 -17.74 -4.42
C GLU A 119 18.97 -18.89 -5.17
N VAL A 120 17.67 -18.71 -5.45
CA VAL A 120 16.82 -19.70 -6.12
C VAL A 120 15.99 -19.05 -7.22
N ASN A 121 15.58 -19.84 -8.21
CA ASN A 121 14.64 -19.38 -9.24
C ASN A 121 13.23 -19.32 -8.65
N LEU A 122 12.56 -18.19 -8.84
CA LEU A 122 11.20 -17.93 -8.41
C LEU A 122 10.23 -18.00 -9.59
N PRO A 123 8.95 -18.34 -9.37
CA PRO A 123 7.94 -18.15 -10.40
C PRO A 123 7.75 -16.66 -10.68
N PRO A 124 7.04 -16.29 -11.75
CA PRO A 124 6.56 -14.93 -11.90
C PRO A 124 5.57 -14.62 -10.77
N LEU A 125 5.65 -13.39 -10.23
CA LEU A 125 4.91 -12.97 -9.04
C LEU A 125 4.04 -11.77 -9.39
N LEU A 126 2.91 -11.69 -8.70
CA LEU A 126 2.02 -10.56 -8.71
C LEU A 126 1.98 -9.95 -7.30
N TRP A 127 2.17 -8.65 -7.25
CA TRP A 127 2.30 -7.88 -6.03
C TRP A 127 1.16 -6.88 -5.97
N LYS A 128 0.57 -6.73 -4.79
CA LYS A 128 -0.38 -5.69 -4.45
C LYS A 128 0.06 -5.10 -3.12
N ALA A 129 0.22 -3.79 -3.04
CA ALA A 129 0.64 -3.16 -1.81
C ALA A 129 -0.08 -1.83 -1.54
N THR A 130 -0.32 -1.57 -0.26
CA THR A 130 -0.61 -0.24 0.30
C THR A 130 0.61 0.20 1.11
N PRO A 131 0.63 1.40 1.73
CA PRO A 131 1.72 1.80 2.63
C PRO A 131 1.98 0.83 3.79
N LYS A 132 0.98 0.05 4.19
CA LYS A 132 1.02 -0.78 5.41
C LYS A 132 1.00 -2.28 5.15
N ASN A 133 0.48 -2.70 4.01
CA ASN A 133 0.19 -4.11 3.76
C ASN A 133 0.70 -4.54 2.39
N LEU A 134 1.17 -5.78 2.32
CA LEU A 134 1.62 -6.44 1.11
C LEU A 134 0.80 -7.70 0.89
N TRP A 135 0.31 -7.87 -0.33
CA TRP A 135 -0.25 -9.12 -0.83
C TRP A 135 0.61 -9.62 -1.98
N ILE A 136 0.85 -10.92 -2.00
CA ILE A 136 1.66 -11.58 -3.02
C ILE A 136 0.96 -12.83 -3.53
N TYR A 137 1.02 -13.02 -4.85
CA TYR A 137 0.47 -14.16 -5.55
C TYR A 137 1.48 -14.68 -6.57
N ALA A 138 1.39 -15.95 -6.93
CA ALA A 138 2.14 -16.49 -8.06
C ALA A 138 1.31 -16.44 -9.35
N LEU A 139 2.00 -16.32 -10.48
CA LEU A 139 1.39 -16.39 -11.81
C LEU A 139 1.77 -17.73 -12.47
N PRO A 140 0.83 -18.38 -13.17
CA PRO A 140 1.10 -19.68 -13.80
C PRO A 140 2.01 -19.60 -15.04
N LYS A 141 2.25 -18.39 -15.57
CA LYS A 141 3.02 -18.17 -16.82
C LYS A 141 3.87 -16.92 -16.71
N ASN A 142 5.08 -16.96 -17.28
CA ASN A 142 6.02 -15.84 -17.32
C ASN A 142 5.65 -14.77 -18.37
N GLN A 143 4.48 -14.15 -18.19
CA GLN A 143 3.92 -13.15 -19.10
C GLN A 143 3.20 -12.05 -18.32
N LYS A 144 2.96 -10.90 -18.96
CA LYS A 144 2.15 -9.83 -18.38
C LYS A 144 0.72 -10.35 -18.13
N PRO A 145 0.21 -10.32 -16.89
CA PRO A 145 -1.16 -10.73 -16.61
C PRO A 145 -2.17 -9.71 -17.15
N HIS A 146 -3.37 -10.19 -17.43
CA HIS A 146 -4.56 -9.42 -17.78
C HIS A 146 -5.66 -9.66 -16.75
N LEU A 147 -6.76 -8.90 -16.78
CA LEU A 147 -7.80 -8.92 -15.75
C LEU A 147 -8.31 -10.33 -15.38
N ASN A 148 -8.50 -11.20 -16.37
CA ASN A 148 -9.01 -12.56 -16.17
C ASN A 148 -7.89 -13.59 -15.87
N THR A 149 -6.64 -13.17 -15.70
CA THR A 149 -5.55 -14.09 -15.39
C THR A 149 -5.80 -14.74 -14.03
N PRO A 150 -5.89 -16.07 -13.95
CA PRO A 150 -6.03 -16.78 -12.69
C PRO A 150 -4.74 -16.66 -11.88
N LEU A 151 -4.90 -16.52 -10.57
CA LEU A 151 -3.80 -16.41 -9.63
C LEU A 151 -3.57 -17.75 -8.93
N CYS A 152 -2.33 -17.94 -8.49
CA CYS A 152 -1.92 -19.08 -7.68
C CYS A 152 -1.49 -18.59 -6.30
N TYR A 153 -1.52 -19.48 -5.31
CA TYR A 153 -0.89 -19.20 -4.03
C TYR A 153 0.61 -18.93 -4.25
N ALA A 154 1.12 -17.88 -3.62
CA ALA A 154 2.55 -17.61 -3.68
C ALA A 154 3.28 -18.68 -2.87
N PRO A 155 4.35 -19.31 -3.40
CA PRO A 155 5.01 -20.45 -2.77
C PRO A 155 5.92 -20.01 -1.63
N PHE A 156 5.48 -19.17 -0.71
CA PHE A 156 6.30 -18.66 0.38
C PHE A 156 5.70 -18.94 1.74
N PHE A 157 6.57 -19.10 2.74
CA PHE A 157 6.18 -19.04 4.13
C PHE A 157 5.78 -17.61 4.51
N ASN A 158 5.17 -17.43 5.69
CA ASN A 158 4.70 -16.15 6.18
C ASN A 158 3.64 -15.46 5.28
N VAL A 159 2.95 -16.21 4.41
CA VAL A 159 1.84 -15.72 3.57
C VAL A 159 0.53 -16.39 4.00
N TYR A 160 -0.50 -15.58 4.27
CA TYR A 160 -1.86 -16.04 4.56
C TYR A 160 -2.57 -16.51 3.28
N GLU A 161 -3.64 -17.31 3.42
CA GLU A 161 -4.41 -17.86 2.29
C GLU A 161 -4.92 -16.79 1.31
N ASN A 162 -5.29 -15.61 1.81
CA ASN A 162 -5.73 -14.48 0.99
C ASN A 162 -4.58 -13.74 0.26
N GLY A 163 -3.34 -14.21 0.40
CA GLY A 163 -2.12 -13.62 -0.17
C GLY A 163 -1.47 -12.55 0.70
N ASN A 164 -2.08 -12.14 1.82
CA ASN A 164 -1.50 -11.13 2.71
C ASN A 164 -0.19 -11.66 3.33
N VAL A 165 0.83 -10.83 3.37
CA VAL A 165 2.14 -11.17 3.94
C VAL A 165 2.17 -10.78 5.41
N CYS A 166 2.56 -11.71 6.27
CA CYS A 166 2.85 -11.39 7.66
C CYS A 166 4.23 -10.74 7.75
N MET A 167 4.25 -9.44 8.04
CA MET A 167 5.48 -8.65 8.16
C MET A 167 6.20 -8.85 9.51
N GLY A 168 5.63 -9.63 10.44
CA GLY A 168 6.22 -9.86 11.75
C GLY A 168 6.51 -8.55 12.50
N SER A 169 7.76 -8.39 12.97
CA SER A 169 8.25 -7.17 13.63
C SER A 169 8.93 -6.18 12.69
N VAL A 170 8.89 -6.40 11.37
CA VAL A 170 9.48 -5.47 10.39
C VAL A 170 8.70 -4.17 10.46
N GLN A 171 9.34 -3.10 10.96
CA GLN A 171 8.76 -1.77 10.88
C GLN A 171 8.84 -1.30 9.43
N VAL A 172 7.69 -1.32 8.76
CA VAL A 172 7.52 -0.72 7.44
C VAL A 172 7.70 0.78 7.62
N ASP A 173 8.81 1.31 7.11
CA ASP A 173 9.10 2.73 7.20
C ASP A 173 8.31 3.46 6.11
N GLU A 174 7.10 3.89 6.49
CA GLU A 174 6.18 4.64 5.63
C GLU A 174 6.84 5.92 5.03
N ARG A 175 7.93 6.41 5.63
CA ARG A 175 8.55 7.71 5.28
C ARG A 175 9.60 7.64 4.18
N LYS A 176 9.96 6.46 3.69
CA LYS A 176 11.06 6.29 2.71
C LYS A 176 10.63 6.34 1.25
N ALA A 177 9.39 5.96 0.93
CA ALA A 177 8.94 5.90 -0.45
C ALA A 177 8.52 7.29 -0.94
N SER A 178 9.41 7.96 -1.67
CA SER A 178 9.16 9.29 -2.24
C SER A 178 8.45 9.26 -3.60
N CYS A 179 8.41 8.09 -4.25
CA CYS A 179 7.83 7.87 -5.56
C CYS A 179 7.44 6.39 -5.76
N LEU A 180 6.79 6.09 -6.89
CA LEU A 180 6.31 4.75 -7.25
C LEU A 180 7.42 3.70 -7.33
N GLU A 181 8.55 4.03 -7.93
CA GLU A 181 9.67 3.11 -8.08
C GLU A 181 10.26 2.75 -6.71
N ASP A 182 10.43 3.74 -5.84
CA ASP A 182 10.97 3.55 -4.49
C ASP A 182 10.01 2.70 -3.64
N PHE A 183 8.70 2.96 -3.73
CA PHE A 183 7.65 2.18 -3.07
C PHE A 183 7.71 0.70 -3.46
N ILE A 184 7.79 0.44 -4.77
CA ILE A 184 7.85 -0.90 -5.31
C ILE A 184 9.13 -1.62 -4.87
N THR A 185 10.29 -0.97 -5.02
CA THR A 185 11.59 -1.55 -4.61
C THR A 185 11.62 -1.82 -3.11
N GLN A 186 11.12 -0.90 -2.30
CA GLN A 186 11.06 -1.05 -0.85
C GLN A 186 10.24 -2.28 -0.44
N TRP A 187 9.06 -2.50 -1.05
CA TRP A 187 8.25 -3.68 -0.74
C TRP A 187 8.91 -4.99 -1.18
N GLU A 188 9.53 -5.02 -2.37
CA GLU A 188 10.28 -6.19 -2.84
C GLU A 188 11.46 -6.48 -1.90
N ASP A 189 12.18 -5.46 -1.46
CA ASP A 189 13.30 -5.58 -0.53
C ASP A 189 12.86 -6.04 0.85
N TYR A 190 11.77 -5.49 1.40
CA TYR A 190 11.22 -5.94 2.68
C TYR A 190 10.79 -7.40 2.62
N PHE A 191 10.20 -7.83 1.52
CA PHE A 191 9.79 -9.22 1.35
C PHE A 191 11.00 -10.17 1.25
N PHE A 192 11.92 -9.91 0.31
CA PHE A 192 13.02 -10.83 0.01
C PHE A 192 14.14 -10.81 1.06
N ASN A 193 14.31 -9.72 1.80
CA ASN A 193 15.27 -9.65 2.91
C ASN A 193 14.67 -10.06 4.26
N SER A 194 13.44 -10.59 4.27
CA SER A 194 12.83 -11.17 5.47
C SER A 194 13.19 -12.65 5.65
N TYR A 195 13.06 -13.14 6.89
CA TYR A 195 13.21 -14.56 7.19
C TYR A 195 11.86 -15.29 7.06
N PHE A 196 11.79 -16.21 6.10
CA PHE A 196 10.71 -17.16 5.94
C PHE A 196 10.76 -18.20 7.07
N SER A 197 9.70 -18.30 7.88
CA SER A 197 9.79 -19.01 9.17
C SER A 197 8.76 -20.13 9.35
N HIS A 198 7.51 -19.90 8.96
CA HIS A 198 6.45 -20.91 9.10
C HIS A 198 5.32 -20.68 8.11
N GLN A 199 4.58 -21.75 7.81
CA GLN A 199 3.37 -21.65 7.02
C GLN A 199 2.25 -21.08 7.90
N LEU A 200 1.55 -20.07 7.41
CA LEU A 200 0.42 -19.47 8.11
C LEU A 200 -0.88 -20.13 7.66
N GLY A 201 -1.54 -20.83 8.57
CA GLY A 201 -2.76 -21.58 8.25
C GLY A 201 -2.49 -22.87 7.46
N SER A 202 -3.58 -23.55 7.09
CA SER A 202 -3.53 -24.86 6.45
C SER A 202 -4.30 -24.84 5.13
N TYR A 203 -3.64 -24.32 4.09
CA TYR A 203 -4.16 -24.30 2.72
C TYR A 203 -3.11 -24.85 1.75
N PRO A 204 -3.53 -25.43 0.61
CA PRO A 204 -2.63 -26.16 -0.27
C PRO A 204 -1.85 -25.21 -1.19
N ILE A 205 -0.76 -24.59 -0.69
CA ILE A 205 0.08 -23.63 -1.44
C ILE A 205 0.60 -24.24 -2.76
N THR A 206 1.11 -25.47 -2.68
CA THR A 206 1.62 -26.24 -3.82
C THR A 206 1.12 -27.68 -3.80
N LYS A 207 1.25 -28.39 -4.93
CA LYS A 207 0.83 -29.80 -5.07
C LYS A 207 1.65 -30.77 -4.21
N ILE A 208 2.85 -30.37 -3.80
CA ILE A 208 3.71 -31.07 -2.85
C ILE A 208 3.90 -30.21 -1.60
N PRO A 209 4.37 -30.76 -0.46
CA PRO A 209 4.67 -29.96 0.72
C PRO A 209 5.65 -28.83 0.43
N LEU A 210 5.36 -27.62 0.94
CA LEU A 210 6.14 -26.42 0.65
C LEU A 210 7.62 -26.55 1.08
N ILE A 211 7.86 -27.23 2.21
CA ILE A 211 9.22 -27.50 2.70
C ILE A 211 9.99 -28.36 1.68
N THR A 212 9.37 -29.44 1.18
CA THR A 212 9.97 -30.34 0.18
C THR A 212 10.33 -29.58 -1.09
N LEU A 213 9.42 -28.73 -1.60
CA LEU A 213 9.67 -27.90 -2.78
C LEU A 213 10.93 -27.05 -2.62
N TRP A 214 11.06 -26.33 -1.50
CA TRP A 214 12.19 -25.45 -1.27
C TRP A 214 13.50 -26.19 -0.98
N GLN A 215 13.46 -27.36 -0.33
CA GLN A 215 14.64 -28.21 -0.17
C GLN A 215 15.19 -28.64 -1.54
N GLU A 216 14.32 -29.07 -2.46
CA GLU A 216 14.73 -29.45 -3.81
C GLU A 216 15.28 -28.26 -4.62
N LEU A 217 14.62 -27.10 -4.54
CA LEU A 217 15.04 -25.88 -5.28
C LEU A 217 16.30 -25.23 -4.71
N THR A 218 16.63 -25.41 -3.44
CA THR A 218 17.88 -24.88 -2.86
C THR A 218 19.07 -25.80 -3.17
N GLN A 219 18.82 -27.11 -3.27
CA GLN A 219 19.80 -28.10 -3.68
C GLN A 219 20.03 -28.15 -5.19
N SER A 220 19.07 -27.68 -6.00
CA SER A 220 19.14 -27.69 -7.47
C SER A 220 19.06 -26.29 -8.05
N ASN A 221 19.93 -25.94 -9.01
CA ASN A 221 19.87 -24.65 -9.70
C ASN A 221 18.79 -24.63 -10.83
N LYS A 222 17.70 -25.38 -10.64
CA LYS A 222 16.64 -25.58 -11.64
C LYS A 222 15.65 -24.41 -11.65
N SER A 223 14.98 -24.22 -12.78
CA SER A 223 13.85 -23.29 -12.88
C SER A 223 12.72 -23.70 -11.93
N PHE A 224 11.91 -22.72 -11.52
CA PHE A 224 10.76 -22.99 -10.66
C PHE A 224 9.68 -23.80 -11.41
N PRO A 225 9.22 -24.95 -10.89
CA PRO A 225 8.20 -25.80 -11.50
C PRO A 225 6.79 -25.20 -11.33
N CYS A 226 6.39 -24.31 -12.24
CA CYS A 226 5.09 -23.60 -12.16
C CYS A 226 3.88 -24.54 -12.17
N GLU A 227 4.01 -25.77 -12.69
CA GLU A 227 3.00 -26.81 -12.66
C GLU A 227 2.65 -27.32 -11.25
N LEU A 228 3.51 -27.06 -10.26
CA LEU A 228 3.27 -27.40 -8.85
C LEU A 228 2.47 -26.34 -8.10
N LEU A 229 2.25 -25.16 -8.69
CA LEU A 229 1.43 -24.12 -8.10
C LEU A 229 -0.04 -24.55 -8.06
N ASN A 230 -0.70 -24.32 -6.93
CA ASN A 230 -2.14 -24.47 -6.83
C ASN A 230 -2.85 -23.14 -7.07
N PRO A 231 -4.02 -23.17 -7.75
CA PRO A 231 -4.84 -21.97 -7.92
C PRO A 231 -5.32 -21.47 -6.56
N ASN A 232 -5.40 -20.14 -6.39
CA ASN A 232 -6.01 -19.53 -5.21
C ASN A 232 -7.48 -19.12 -5.43
N HIS A 233 -8.06 -19.53 -6.56
CA HIS A 233 -9.43 -19.23 -6.98
C HIS A 233 -9.73 -17.72 -7.16
N LEU A 234 -8.71 -16.88 -7.22
CA LEU A 234 -8.82 -15.46 -7.54
C LEU A 234 -8.31 -15.18 -8.97
N THR A 235 -8.79 -14.10 -9.55
CA THR A 235 -8.25 -13.48 -10.76
C THR A 235 -7.61 -12.14 -10.42
N LEU A 236 -6.80 -11.60 -11.33
CA LEU A 236 -6.27 -10.24 -11.18
C LEU A 236 -7.40 -9.24 -10.92
N GLN A 237 -8.52 -9.32 -11.65
CA GLN A 237 -9.65 -8.40 -11.49
C GLN A 237 -10.23 -8.40 -10.07
N GLN A 238 -10.28 -9.55 -9.41
CA GLN A 238 -10.86 -9.68 -8.07
C GLN A 238 -10.00 -9.07 -6.95
N ILE A 239 -8.72 -8.79 -7.22
CA ILE A 239 -7.81 -8.20 -6.23
C ILE A 239 -7.58 -6.70 -6.44
N LEU A 240 -8.04 -6.10 -7.54
CA LEU A 240 -7.89 -4.66 -7.81
C LEU A 240 -8.82 -3.80 -6.95
#